data_AF-A0A426TUK9-F1
#
_entry.id   AF-A0A426TUK9-F1
#
_cell.length_a   1.000
_cell.length_b   1.000
_cell.length_c   1.000
_cell.angle_alpha   90.00
_cell.angle_beta   90.00
_cell.angle_gamma   90.00
#
_symmetry.space_group_name_H-M   'P 1'
#
loop_
_entity.id
_entity.type
_entity.pdbx_description
1 polymer ?
#
loop_
_entity_poly.entity_id
_entity_poly.type
_entity_poly.pdbx_seq_one_letter_code
_entity_poly.pdbx_strand_id
1 'polypeptide(L)' 'MQGFRFSSNGRLPERDMIDLADLLALQIHTSLGPRVYLLPRSDVLTLILPYIEDLNEADQQDLSWMVWHLFQDAREMDGV' A
#
# COMPACT_ATOMS: atom_id res chain seq x y z
N MET A 1 2.79 16.78 18.59
CA MET A 1 2.91 15.53 17.83
C MET A 1 1.68 14.71 18.16
N GLN A 2 0.73 14.69 17.23
CA GLN A 2 -0.68 14.36 17.50
C GLN A 2 -0.84 12.83 17.42
N GLY A 3 -1.26 12.23 18.55
CA GLY A 3 -1.37 10.78 18.69
C GLY A 3 -2.34 10.19 17.67
N PHE A 4 -1.91 9.13 17.00
CA PHE A 4 -2.74 8.26 16.18
C PHE A 4 -3.88 7.75 17.06
N ARG A 5 -5.07 8.33 16.87
CA ARG A 5 -6.30 7.82 17.46
C ARG A 5 -6.68 6.59 16.65
N PHE A 6 -6.28 5.42 17.15
CA PHE A 6 -6.88 4.16 16.75
C PHE A 6 -8.40 4.30 16.91
N SER A 7 -9.13 4.35 15.80
CA SER A 7 -10.58 4.28 15.81
C SER A 7 -10.98 2.99 16.53
N SER A 8 -12.00 3.08 17.39
CA SER A 8 -12.37 2.14 18.46
C SER A 8 -12.60 0.65 18.11
N ASN A 9 -12.24 0.19 16.90
CA ASN A 9 -12.35 -1.18 16.41
C ASN A 9 -10.99 -1.84 16.08
N GLY A 10 -9.85 -1.17 16.35
CA GLY A 10 -8.52 -1.73 16.03
C GLY A 10 -8.19 -1.77 14.53
N ARG A 11 -8.99 -1.07 13.71
CA ARG A 11 -8.74 -0.85 12.28
C ARG A 11 -8.25 0.55 12.03
N LEU A 12 -7.36 0.67 11.06
CA LEU A 12 -6.89 1.97 10.58
C LEU A 12 -8.06 2.76 9.95
N PRO A 13 -8.16 4.08 10.14
CA PRO A 13 -9.14 4.90 9.44
C PRO A 13 -8.96 4.76 7.93
N GLU A 14 -10.06 4.69 7.17
CA GLU A 14 -10.02 4.53 5.71
C GLU A 14 -9.14 5.59 5.02
N ARG A 15 -9.21 6.84 5.50
CA ARG A 15 -8.37 7.93 5.04
C ARG A 15 -6.88 7.65 5.25
N ASP A 16 -6.51 7.18 6.44
CA ASP A 16 -5.12 6.88 6.76
C ASP A 16 -4.63 5.67 5.95
N MET A 17 -5.51 4.72 5.60
CA MET A 17 -5.16 3.59 4.71
C MET A 17 -4.86 4.07 3.30
N ILE A 18 -5.66 5.02 2.78
CA ILE A 18 -5.43 5.62 1.46
C ILE A 18 -4.12 6.38 1.46
N ASP A 19 -3.89 7.26 2.44
CA ASP A 19 -2.65 8.03 2.56
C ASP A 19 -1.43 7.10 2.68
N LEU A 20 -1.54 6.00 3.44
CA LEU A 20 -0.48 5.00 3.58
C LEU A 20 -0.24 4.22 2.29
N ALA A 21 -1.30 3.82 1.59
CA ALA A 21 -1.18 3.12 0.31
C ALA A 21 -0.49 3.99 -0.75
N ASP A 22 -0.82 5.27 -0.84
CA ASP A 22 -0.18 6.21 -1.76
C ASP A 22 1.31 6.38 -1.45
N LEU A 23 1.66 6.54 -0.17
CA LEU A 23 3.06 6.66 0.26
C LEU A 23 3.86 5.39 -0.06
N LEU A 24 3.29 4.22 0.22
CA LEU A 24 3.92 2.93 -0.08
C LEU A 24 4.10 2.73 -1.59
N ALA A 25 3.07 3.06 -2.38
CA ALA A 25 3.12 2.98 -3.84
C ALA A 25 4.23 3.89 -4.40
N LEU A 26 4.31 5.14 -3.94
CA LEU A 26 5.33 6.08 -4.38
C LEU A 26 6.73 5.62 -3.99
N GLN A 27 6.91 5.11 -2.78
CA GLN A 27 8.20 4.64 -2.28
C GLN A 27 8.68 3.41 -3.06
N ILE A 28 7.80 2.44 -3.29
CA ILE A 28 8.09 1.24 -4.08
C ILE A 28 8.40 1.60 -5.53
N HIS A 29 7.60 2.48 -6.14
CA HIS A 29 7.84 3.00 -7.49
C HIS A 29 9.17 3.74 -7.60
N THR A 30 9.55 4.54 -6.60
CA THR A 30 10.85 5.24 -6.60
C THR A 30 12.03 4.25 -6.51
N SER A 31 11.86 3.14 -5.78
CA SER A 31 12.91 2.13 -5.58
C SER A 31 13.08 1.19 -6.78
N LEU A 32 11.97 0.70 -7.32
CA LEU A 32 11.95 -0.35 -8.36
C LEU A 32 11.63 0.21 -9.76
N GLY A 33 11.20 1.46 -9.86
CA GLY A 33 10.81 2.11 -11.11
C GLY A 33 9.66 1.39 -11.80
N PRO A 34 9.66 1.31 -13.15
CA PRO A 34 8.57 0.71 -13.92
C PRO A 34 8.43 -0.81 -13.73
N ARG A 35 9.37 -1.46 -13.02
CA ARG A 35 9.26 -2.90 -12.72
C ARG A 35 8.11 -3.21 -11.77
N VAL A 36 7.63 -2.22 -11.01
CA VAL A 36 6.52 -2.40 -10.07
C VAL A 36 5.22 -2.79 -10.76
N TYR A 37 5.04 -2.38 -12.02
CA TYR A 37 3.85 -2.70 -12.82
C TYR A 37 3.72 -4.19 -13.14
N LEU A 38 4.84 -4.91 -13.12
CA LEU A 38 4.90 -6.35 -13.39
C LEU A 38 4.80 -7.20 -12.12
N LEU A 39 4.78 -6.59 -10.93
CA LEU A 39 4.78 -7.32 -9.68
C LEU A 39 3.41 -7.95 -9.42
N PRO A 40 3.36 -9.24 -9.08
CA PRO A 40 2.14 -9.84 -8.55
C PRO A 40 1.84 -9.28 -7.16
N ARG A 41 0.57 -9.33 -6.76
CA ARG A 41 0.11 -8.86 -5.44
C ARG A 41 0.90 -9.48 -4.27
N SER A 42 1.32 -10.74 -4.38
CA SER A 42 2.14 -11.43 -3.35
C SER A 42 3.47 -10.73 -3.10
N ASP A 43 4.08 -10.21 -4.16
CA ASP A 43 5.37 -9.54 -4.09
C ASP A 43 5.17 -8.14 -3.54
N VAL A 44 4.09 -7.45 -3.95
CA VAL A 44 3.67 -6.18 -3.34
C VAL A 44 3.47 -6.34 -1.84
N LEU A 45 2.73 -7.36 -1.38
CA LEU A 45 2.54 -7.65 0.04
C LEU A 45 3.87 -7.85 0.75
N THR A 46 4.79 -8.61 0.17
CA THR A 46 6.12 -8.85 0.74
C THR A 46 6.95 -7.56 0.85
N LEU A 47 6.81 -6.65 -0.12
CA LEU A 47 7.50 -5.37 -0.14
C LEU A 47 6.93 -4.38 0.89
N ILE A 48 5.61 -4.37 1.09
CA ILE A 48 4.96 -3.48 2.06
C ILE A 48 4.99 -4.05 3.48
N LEU A 49 5.07 -5.36 3.67
CA LEU A 49 5.05 -6.06 4.96
C LEU A 49 5.89 -5.39 6.06
N PRO A 50 7.18 -5.05 5.84
CA PRO A 50 8.01 -4.41 6.87
C PRO A 50 7.55 -3.01 7.29
N TYR A 51 6.62 -2.39 6.55
CA TYR A 51 6.04 -1.07 6.88
C TYR A 51 4.66 -1.17 7.53
N ILE A 52 4.05 -2.36 7.50
CA ILE A 52 2.68 -2.60 7.95
C ILE A 52 2.58 -3.78 8.93
N GLU A 53 3.71 -4.26 9.44
CA GLU A 53 3.75 -5.42 10.36
C GLU A 53 2.97 -5.16 11.66
N ASP A 54 2.88 -3.89 12.07
CA ASP A 54 2.11 -3.44 13.23
C ASP A 54 0.59 -3.45 13.00
N LEU A 55 0.14 -3.60 11.75
CA LEU A 55 -1.28 -3.64 11.38
C LEU A 55 -1.85 -5.04 11.49
N ASN A 56 -3.16 -5.13 11.66
CA ASN A 56 -3.86 -6.42 11.65
C ASN A 56 -3.82 -7.05 10.24
N GLU A 57 -3.96 -8.38 10.17
CA GLU A 57 -3.88 -9.11 8.89
C GLU A 57 -4.89 -8.63 7.85
N ALA A 58 -6.07 -8.16 8.27
CA ALA A 58 -7.09 -7.66 7.34
C ALA A 58 -6.62 -6.36 6.67
N ASP A 59 -6.15 -5.40 7.46
CA ASP A 59 -5.62 -4.12 6.98
C ASP A 59 -4.36 -4.36 6.11
N GLN A 60 -3.55 -5.36 6.43
CA GLN A 60 -2.40 -5.74 5.59
C GLN A 60 -2.83 -6.26 4.21
N GLN A 61 -3.85 -7.12 4.17
CA GLN A 61 -4.38 -7.61 2.90
C GLN A 61 -5.02 -6.47 2.10
N ASP A 62 -5.80 -5.60 2.75
CA ASP A 62 -6.44 -4.47 2.10
C ASP A 62 -5.41 -3.49 1.53
N LEU A 63 -4.36 -3.13 2.28
CA LEU A 63 -3.28 -2.28 1.78
C LEU A 63 -2.55 -2.91 0.59
N SER A 64 -2.30 -4.23 0.62
CA SER A 64 -1.68 -4.91 -0.52
C SER A 64 -2.52 -4.82 -1.79
N TRP A 65 -3.84 -4.85 -1.66
CA TRP A 65 -4.77 -4.68 -2.77
C TRP A 65 -4.77 -3.25 -3.28
N MET A 66 -4.83 -2.27 -2.38
CA MET A 66 -4.82 -0.84 -2.73
C MET A 66 -3.54 -0.47 -3.47
N VAL A 67 -2.37 -0.82 -2.92
CA VAL A 67 -1.07 -0.53 -3.54
C VAL A 67 -0.93 -1.23 -4.90
N TRP A 68 -1.34 -2.49 -5.00
CA TRP A 68 -1.30 -3.22 -6.27
C TRP A 68 -2.22 -2.58 -7.33
N HIS A 69 -3.42 -2.16 -6.94
CA HIS A 69 -4.34 -1.44 -7.82
C HIS A 69 -3.75 -0.12 -8.32
N LEU A 70 -3.10 0.67 -7.44
CA LEU A 70 -2.42 1.91 -7.84
C LEU A 70 -1.33 1.64 -8.89
N PHE A 71 -0.60 0.54 -8.79
CA PHE A 71 0.37 0.16 -9.83
C PHE A 71 -0.28 -0.22 -11.15
N GLN A 72 -1.41 -0.93 -11.13
CA GLN A 72 -2.11 -1.27 -12.37
C GLN A 72 -2.71 -0.03 -13.03
N ASP A 73 -3.33 0.85 -12.26
CA ASP A 73 -3.87 2.13 -12.74
C ASP A 73 -2.78 3.00 -13.35
N ALA A 74 -1.65 3.15 -12.64
CA ALA A 74 -0.49 3.87 -13.16
C ALA A 74 0.07 3.25 -14.44
N ARG A 75 0.08 1.91 -14.57
CA ARG A 75 0.49 1.23 -15.80
C ARG A 75 -0.46 1.53 -16.97
N GLU A 76 -1.78 1.50 -16.72
CA GLU A 76 -2.78 1.84 -17.74
C GLU A 76 -2.63 3.30 -18.21
N MET A 77 -2.27 4.21 -17.29
CA MET A 77 -1.99 5.62 -17.61
C MET A 77 -0.67 5.81 -18.37
N ASP A 78 0.37 5.05 -18.05
CA ASP A 78 1.70 5.14 -18.70
C ASP A 78 1.71 4.48 -20.09
N GLY A 79 0.68 3.68 -20.43
CA GLY A 79 0.48 3.11 -21.76
C GLY A 79 1.42 1.95 -22.12
N VAL A 80 1.94 1.22 -21.11
CA VAL A 80 2.90 0.10 -21.25
C VAL A 80 2.23 -1.29 -21.26
#